data_AF-A0A441V9D6-F1
#
_entry.id   AF-A0A441V9D6-F1
#
_cell.length_a   1.000
_cell.length_b   1.000
_cell.length_c   1.000
_cell.angle_alpha   90.00
_cell.angle_beta   90.00
_cell.angle_gamma   90.00
#
_symmetry.space_group_name_H-M   'P 1'
#
loop_
_entity.id
_entity.type
_entity.pdbx_description
1 polymer ?
#
loop_
_entity_poly.entity_id
_entity_poly.type
_entity_poly.pdbx_seq_one_letter_code
_entity_poly.pdbx_strand_id
1 'polypeptide(L)'
;MDAIEKAIRNAFEKGNAEDRAFRERVYRSAFAALDRALQANPNVTVEVAIKRRKAVQAKITEIESEFLPAVPAVGRPTDDDAAEPAAEQPVLQRR
;
A
#
# COMPACT_ATOMS: atom_id res chain seq x y z
N MET A 1 9.73 17.02 -5.70
CA MET A 1 8.92 15.79 -5.65
C MET A 1 9.36 14.86 -6.75
N ASP A 2 9.42 13.56 -6.49
CA ASP A 2 9.68 12.53 -7.51
C ASP A 2 8.55 12.53 -8.56
N ALA A 3 8.84 12.14 -9.81
CA ALA A 3 7.84 12.11 -10.88
C ALA A 3 6.69 11.15 -10.54
N ILE A 4 6.99 10.02 -9.89
CA ILE A 4 5.97 9.04 -9.47
C ILE A 4 5.12 9.59 -8.33
N GLU A 5 5.76 10.24 -7.34
CA GLU A 5 5.04 10.88 -6.24
C GLU A 5 4.07 11.94 -6.76
N LYS A 6 4.54 12.79 -7.67
CA LYS A 6 3.71 13.81 -8.32
C LYS A 6 2.52 13.17 -9.05
N ALA A 7 2.72 12.04 -9.73
CA ALA A 7 1.65 11.33 -10.43
C ALA A 7 0.59 10.77 -9.46
N ILE A 8 1.01 10.21 -8.32
CA ILE A 8 0.09 9.71 -7.28
C ILE A 8 -0.76 10.86 -6.73
N ARG A 9 -0.12 11.96 -6.31
CA ARG A 9 -0.83 13.13 -5.76
C ARG A 9 -1.81 13.73 -6.78
N ASN A 10 -1.40 13.87 -8.05
CA ASN A 10 -2.30 14.32 -9.12
C ASN A 10 -3.50 13.38 -9.35
N ALA A 11 -3.31 12.07 -9.23
CA ALA A 11 -4.40 11.11 -9.36
C ALA A 11 -5.39 11.22 -8.19
N PHE A 12 -4.88 11.51 -6.99
CA PHE A 12 -5.69 11.74 -5.79
C PHE A 12 -6.49 13.03 -5.87
N GLU A 13 -5.87 14.11 -6.35
CA GLU A 13 -6.56 15.41 -6.57
C GLU A 13 -7.70 15.30 -7.59
N LYS A 14 -7.58 14.42 -8.59
CA LYS A 14 -8.58 14.24 -9.65
C LYS A 14 -9.62 13.16 -9.35
N GLY A 15 -9.41 12.38 -8.29
CA GLY A 15 -10.23 11.21 -7.96
C GLY A 15 -10.70 11.22 -6.52
N ASN A 16 -11.06 10.05 -6.01
CA ASN A 16 -11.46 9.91 -4.62
C ASN A 16 -10.30 9.32 -3.81
N ALA A 17 -9.49 10.19 -3.20
CA ALA A 17 -8.38 9.77 -2.36
C ALA A 17 -8.84 9.11 -1.04
N GLU A 18 -10.07 9.32 -0.58
CA GLU A 18 -10.61 8.69 0.64
C GLU A 18 -11.00 7.23 0.41
N ASP A 19 -11.34 6.88 -0.83
CA ASP A 19 -11.61 5.49 -1.22
C ASP A 19 -10.32 4.67 -1.30
N ARG A 20 -10.19 3.72 -0.37
CA ARG A 20 -9.07 2.77 -0.33
C ARG A 20 -8.90 1.99 -1.63
N ALA A 21 -9.98 1.55 -2.27
CA ALA A 21 -9.91 0.79 -3.52
C ALA A 21 -9.41 1.66 -4.68
N PHE A 22 -9.71 2.96 -4.66
CA PHE A 22 -9.11 3.92 -5.59
C PHE A 22 -7.61 4.09 -5.31
N ARG A 23 -7.21 4.33 -4.05
CA ARG A 23 -5.80 4.46 -3.67
C ARG A 23 -4.97 3.26 -4.08
N GLU A 24 -5.42 2.04 -3.77
CA GLU A 24 -4.72 0.81 -4.14
C GLU A 24 -4.50 0.69 -5.65
N ARG A 25 -5.49 1.06 -6.48
CA ARG A 25 -5.34 1.07 -7.95
C ARG A 25 -4.32 2.10 -8.43
N VAL A 26 -4.30 3.29 -7.83
CA VAL A 26 -3.32 4.34 -8.15
C VAL A 26 -1.91 3.88 -7.77
N TYR A 27 -1.71 3.31 -6.58
CA TYR A 27 -0.40 2.80 -6.15
C TYR A 27 0.12 1.67 -7.05
N ARG A 28 -0.74 0.71 -7.41
CA ARG A 28 -0.37 -0.35 -8.37
C ARG A 28 0.07 0.23 -9.72
N SER A 29 -0.67 1.22 -10.21
CA SER A 29 -0.37 1.89 -11.48
C SER A 29 0.96 2.66 -11.41
N ALA A 30 1.23 3.34 -10.29
CA ALA A 30 2.47 4.06 -10.03
C ALA A 30 3.69 3.11 -10.01
N PHE A 31 3.59 1.95 -9.35
CA PHE A 31 4.63 0.93 -9.38
C PHE A 31 4.89 0.38 -10.77
N ALA A 32 3.82 0.07 -11.52
CA ALA A 32 3.95 -0.43 -12.88
C ALA A 32 4.62 0.60 -13.81
N ALA A 33 4.32 1.90 -13.62
CA ALA A 33 4.97 2.97 -14.36
C ALA A 33 6.46 3.10 -14.01
N LEU A 34 6.81 3.03 -12.72
CA LEU A 34 8.21 3.01 -12.27
C LEU A 34 8.96 1.81 -12.85
N ASP A 35 8.40 0.61 -12.75
CA ASP A 35 9.03 -0.62 -13.23
C ASP A 35 9.36 -0.54 -14.72
N ARG A 36 8.38 -0.10 -15.53
CA ARG A 36 8.58 0.14 -16.96
C ARG A 36 9.65 1.19 -17.24
N ALA A 37 9.65 2.29 -16.48
CA ALA A 37 10.66 3.34 -16.63
C ALA A 37 12.06 2.83 -16.27
N LEU A 38 12.20 1.96 -15.27
CA LEU A 38 13.49 1.35 -14.92
C LEU A 38 13.95 0.38 -16.00
N GLN A 39 13.05 -0.45 -16.55
CA GLN A 39 13.36 -1.39 -17.64
C GLN A 39 13.73 -0.69 -18.95
N ALA A 40 13.08 0.44 -19.27
CA ALA A 40 13.34 1.21 -20.48
C ALA A 40 14.68 1.96 -20.45
N ASN A 41 15.31 2.08 -19.27
CA ASN A 41 16.56 2.81 -19.09
C ASN A 41 17.75 1.84 -18.91
N PRO A 42 18.50 1.50 -19.98
CA PRO A 42 19.62 0.55 -19.89
C PRO A 42 20.80 1.08 -19.04
N ASN A 43 20.84 2.38 -18.77
CA ASN A 43 21.86 3.01 -17.93
C ASN A 43 21.59 2.86 -16.42
N VAL A 44 20.41 2.35 -16.04
CA VAL A 44 20.07 2.13 -14.63
C VAL A 44 20.62 0.79 -14.18
N THR A 45 21.48 0.82 -13.16
CA THR A 45 21.95 -0.41 -12.53
C THR A 45 20.86 -1.02 -11.65
N VAL A 46 20.97 -2.34 -11.40
CA VAL A 46 20.05 -3.06 -10.52
C VAL A 46 19.98 -2.43 -9.12
N GLU A 47 21.11 -1.97 -8.59
CA GLU A 47 21.16 -1.30 -7.29
C GLU A 47 20.33 0.00 -7.28
N VAL A 48 20.46 0.82 -8.32
CA VAL A 48 19.67 2.05 -8.47
C VAL A 48 18.19 1.73 -8.63
N ALA A 49 17.84 0.68 -9.38
CA ALA A 49 16.47 0.22 -9.51
C ALA A 49 15.87 -0.21 -8.15
N ILE A 50 16.63 -0.97 -7.34
CA ILE A 50 16.20 -1.37 -5.99
C ILE A 50 16.01 -0.15 -5.09
N LYS A 51 16.97 0.79 -5.07
CA LYS A 51 16.88 2.03 -4.29
C LYS A 51 15.64 2.84 -4.68
N ARG A 52 15.35 2.99 -5.97
CA ARG A 52 14.15 3.69 -6.45
C ARG A 52 12.84 3.00 -6.06
N ARG A 53 12.75 1.67 -6.18
CA ARG A 53 11.56 0.92 -5.73
C ARG A 53 11.31 1.10 -4.24
N LYS A 54 12.36 1.02 -3.41
CA LYS A 54 12.26 1.25 -1.96
C LYS A 54 11.82 2.67 -1.63
N ALA A 55 12.34 3.67 -2.35
CA ALA A 55 11.94 5.06 -2.16
C ALA A 55 10.44 5.27 -2.46
N VAL A 56 9.93 4.68 -3.53
CA VAL A 56 8.49 4.76 -3.86
C VAL A 56 7.62 4.02 -2.84
N GLN A 57 8.05 2.84 -2.35
CA GLN A 57 7.34 2.16 -1.25
C GLN A 57 7.27 3.04 0.00
N ALA A 58 8.39 3.63 0.42
CA ALA A 58 8.43 4.51 1.59
C ALA A 58 7.47 5.69 1.43
N LYS A 59 7.44 6.32 0.25
CA LYS A 59 6.51 7.42 -0.05
C LYS A 59 5.06 6.99 -0.02
N ILE A 60 4.72 5.82 -0.55
CA ILE A 60 3.34 5.30 -0.48
C ILE A 60 2.92 5.06 0.98
N THR A 61 3.81 4.52 1.82
CA THR A 61 3.51 4.34 3.25
C THR A 61 3.31 5.67 3.97
N GLU A 62 4.14 6.67 3.69
CA GLU A 62 3.97 8.04 4.22
C GLU A 62 2.60 8.60 3.81
N ILE A 63 2.27 8.53 2.52
CA ILE A 63 1.00 9.01 1.97
C ILE A 63 -0.18 8.27 2.60
N GLU A 64 -0.13 6.95 2.71
CA GLU A 64 -1.24 6.16 3.27
C GLU A 64 -1.47 6.48 4.75
N SER A 65 -0.41 6.82 5.49
CA SER A 65 -0.50 7.27 6.88
C SER A 65 -1.20 8.63 7.03
N GLU A 66 -1.28 9.44 5.97
CA GLU A 66 -2.09 10.67 5.93
C GLU A 66 -3.60 10.35 5.85
N PHE A 67 -3.99 9.20 5.27
CA PHE A 67 -5.39 8.79 5.07
C PHE A 67 -5.93 7.87 6.16
N LEU A 68 -5.05 7.23 6.92
CA LEU A 68 -5.47 6.44 8.07
C LEU A 68 -5.71 7.40 9.24
N PRO A 69 -6.90 7.39 9.89
CA PRO A 69 -7.05 8.04 11.18
C PRO A 69 -5.97 7.48 12.12
N ALA A 70 -5.44 8.31 13.03
CA ALA A 70 -4.41 7.92 14.00
C ALA A 70 -4.96 6.87 14.99
N VAL A 71 -5.18 5.66 14.50
CA VAL A 71 -5.46 4.46 15.28
C VAL A 71 -4.10 3.85 15.55
N PRO A 72 -3.73 3.60 16.82
CA PRO A 72 -2.47 2.97 17.15
C PRO A 72 -2.38 1.64 16.39
N ALA A 73 -1.24 1.43 15.73
CA ALA A 73 -0.98 0.32 14.82
C ALA A 73 -1.42 -1.03 15.41
N VAL A 74 -2.59 -1.52 14.99
CA VAL A 74 -2.95 -2.92 15.17
C VAL A 74 -2.16 -3.72 14.13
N GLY A 75 -1.52 -4.78 14.62
CA GLY A 75 -0.42 -5.51 13.98
C GLY A 75 -0.63 -5.80 12.49
N ARG A 76 0.49 -5.74 11.77
CA ARG A 76 0.63 -6.24 10.40
C ARG A 76 0.09 -7.68 10.37
N PRO A 77 -0.75 -8.07 9.40
CA PRO A 77 -0.99 -9.47 9.14
C PRO A 77 0.31 -10.00 8.54
N THR A 78 1.11 -10.69 9.35
CA THR A 78 2.05 -11.66 8.82
C THR A 78 1.21 -12.74 8.13
N ASP A 79 1.56 -12.97 6.89
CA ASP A 79 1.12 -14.07 6.03
C ASP A 79 1.48 -15.40 6.72
N ASP A 80 0.68 -15.83 7.70
CA ASP A 80 0.62 -17.20 8.25
C ASP A 80 -0.49 -17.26 9.33
N ASP A 81 -1.72 -17.62 8.95
CA ASP A 81 -2.53 -18.57 9.73
C ASP A 81 -3.71 -19.01 8.86
N ALA A 82 -3.56 -20.20 8.32
CA ALA A 82 -4.62 -20.94 7.68
C ALA A 82 -5.56 -21.49 8.77
N ALA A 83 -6.87 -21.30 8.55
CA ALA A 83 -7.97 -21.96 9.26
C ALA A 83 -8.18 -21.45 10.73
N GLU A 84 -9.38 -21.26 11.26
CA GLU A 84 -10.64 -21.97 11.11
C GLU A 84 -11.85 -21.04 11.38
N PRO A 85 -13.01 -21.33 10.79
CA PRO A 85 -14.21 -20.50 10.90
C PRO A 85 -14.98 -20.71 12.22
N ALA A 86 -15.69 -19.65 12.60
CA ALA A 86 -16.79 -19.53 13.56
C ALA A 86 -17.47 -20.82 14.08
N ALA A 87 -17.70 -20.90 15.40
CA ALA A 87 -18.98 -21.34 15.99
C ALA A 87 -19.07 -21.08 17.51
N GLU A 88 -20.15 -20.39 17.88
CA GLU A 88 -20.96 -20.54 19.09
C GLU A 88 -20.38 -20.25 20.50
N GLN A 89 -20.74 -19.07 21.00
CA GLN A 89 -21.46 -18.97 22.29
C GLN A 89 -22.97 -18.86 21.94
N PRO A 90 -23.97 -19.20 22.80
CA PRO A 90 -23.95 -19.01 24.26
C PRO A 90 -24.82 -20.00 25.13
N VAL A 91 -24.89 -19.69 26.44
CA VAL A 91 -25.85 -20.11 27.52
C VAL A 91 -25.76 -21.57 28.02
N LEU A 92 -26.02 -21.97 29.28
CA LEU A 92 -26.83 -21.44 30.38
C LEU A 92 -26.49 -22.20 31.70
N GLN A 93 -26.34 -21.43 32.78
CA GLN A 93 -26.68 -21.64 34.21
C GLN A 93 -26.89 -23.04 34.88
N ARG A 94 -26.47 -23.05 36.17
CA ARG A 94 -26.96 -23.80 37.37
C ARG A 94 -26.30 -25.13 37.71
N ARG A 95 -25.68 -25.16 38.91
CA ARG A 95 -26.11 -26.06 40.00
C ARG A 95 -26.04 -25.33 41.33
#